data_AF-A0A7J4KSQ3-F1
#
_entry.id   AF-A0A7J4KSQ3-F1
#
_cell.length_a   1.000
_cell.length_b   1.000
_cell.length_c   1.000
_cell.angle_alpha   90.00
_cell.angle_beta   90.00
_cell.angle_gamma   90.00
#
_symmetry.space_group_name_H-M   'P 1'
#
loop_
_entity.id
_entity.type
_entity.pdbx_description
1 polymer ?
#
loop_
_entity_poly.entity_id
_entity_poly.type
_entity_poly.pdbx_seq_one_letter_code
_entity_poly.pdbx_strand_id
1 'polypeptide(L)'
;MSSLVETKGFPSNWEFQNIPEIKAFGIASSPGIVDSAKLESFLQISQSDYDSVRKTLGLSKFNYRLSINDLNGESVAIAGSDAKGIFSFKASRLALLNNEAVLVSLEAFK
;
A
#
# COMPACT_ATOMS: atom_id res chain seq x y z
N MET A 1 8.92 -5.24 10.48
CA MET A 1 8.03 -5.10 9.32
C MET A 1 8.46 -3.84 8.60
N SER A 2 8.90 -3.95 7.36
CA SER A 2 9.27 -2.78 6.55
C SER A 2 8.00 -2.14 5.99
N SER A 3 7.95 -0.80 5.98
CA SER A 3 6.79 -0.07 5.46
C SER A 3 6.68 -0.19 3.93
N LEU A 4 5.46 -0.07 3.38
CA LEU A 4 5.22 -0.07 1.92
C LEU A 4 6.04 1.01 1.20
N VAL A 5 6.37 2.11 1.88
CA VAL A 5 7.17 3.23 1.33
C VAL A 5 8.67 3.11 1.59
N GLU A 6 9.12 2.06 2.28
CA GLU A 6 10.54 1.83 2.57
C GLU A 6 11.18 0.84 1.58
N THR A 7 10.37 0.08 0.83
CA THR A 7 10.85 -0.98 -0.04
C THR A 7 10.28 -0.89 -1.45
N LYS A 8 11.02 -1.43 -2.42
CA LYS A 8 10.58 -1.62 -3.80
C LYS A 8 9.61 -2.78 -3.97
N GLY A 9 9.36 -3.58 -2.92
CA GLY A 9 8.73 -4.89 -3.04
C GLY A 9 9.67 -5.94 -3.64
N PHE A 10 9.14 -7.15 -3.83
CA PHE A 10 9.86 -8.26 -4.44
C PHE A 10 8.94 -9.10 -5.35
N PRO A 11 9.35 -9.39 -6.61
CA PRO A 11 10.57 -8.89 -7.25
C PRO A 11 10.56 -7.35 -7.40
N SER A 12 11.70 -6.72 -7.70
CA SER A 12 11.80 -5.25 -7.71
C SER A 12 10.93 -4.57 -8.77
N ASN A 13 10.44 -5.35 -9.73
CA ASN A 13 9.59 -4.97 -10.86
C ASN A 13 8.20 -5.65 -10.77
N TRP A 14 7.73 -5.97 -9.56
CA TRP A 14 6.48 -6.70 -9.31
C TRP A 14 5.26 -6.06 -9.97
N GLU A 15 5.29 -4.76 -10.25
CA GLU A 15 4.24 -4.00 -10.92
C GLU A 15 3.94 -4.49 -12.35
N PHE A 16 4.85 -5.28 -12.94
CA PHE A 16 4.69 -5.92 -14.24
C PHE A 16 4.50 -7.45 -14.15
N GLN A 17 4.33 -7.99 -12.94
CA GLN A 17 4.23 -9.44 -12.70
C GLN A 17 2.79 -9.86 -12.43
N ASN A 18 2.52 -11.16 -12.56
CA ASN A 18 1.24 -11.71 -12.11
C ASN A 18 1.23 -11.89 -10.59
N ILE A 19 0.05 -11.79 -9.96
CA ILE A 19 -0.09 -11.85 -8.49
C ILE A 19 0.64 -13.03 -7.83
N PRO A 20 0.60 -14.28 -8.34
CA PRO A 20 1.28 -15.41 -7.71
C PRO A 20 2.81 -15.27 -7.67
N GLU A 21 3.39 -14.43 -8.51
CA GLU A 21 4.84 -14.19 -8.61
C GLU A 21 5.30 -13.08 -7.64
N ILE A 22 4.37 -12.29 -7.12
CA ILE A 22 4.63 -11.19 -6.19
C ILE A 22 4.78 -11.75 -4.76
N LYS A 23 5.99 -11.65 -4.21
CA LYS A 23 6.28 -12.14 -2.85
C LYS A 23 6.15 -11.05 -1.78
N ALA A 24 6.34 -9.79 -2.18
CA ALA A 24 6.18 -8.66 -1.28
C ALA A 24 5.78 -7.41 -2.07
N PHE A 25 4.79 -6.67 -1.58
CA PHE A 25 4.45 -5.37 -2.11
C PHE A 25 5.36 -4.29 -1.52
N GLY A 26 5.72 -3.33 -2.36
CA GLY A 26 6.35 -2.09 -1.95
C GLY A 26 6.14 -1.05 -3.04
N ILE A 27 5.62 0.10 -2.66
CA ILE A 27 5.21 1.16 -3.59
C ILE A 27 6.32 2.21 -3.77
N ALA A 28 7.52 1.97 -3.24
CA ALA A 28 8.60 2.94 -3.28
C ALA A 28 9.55 2.69 -4.46
N SER A 29 10.01 3.76 -5.13
CA SER A 29 11.14 3.72 -6.06
C SER A 29 12.47 3.78 -5.31
N SER A 30 12.47 4.43 -4.16
CA SER A 30 13.56 4.48 -3.17
C SER A 30 12.94 4.78 -1.80
N PRO A 31 13.64 4.56 -0.67
CA PRO A 31 13.07 4.81 0.65
C PRO A 31 12.50 6.24 0.77
N GLY A 32 11.20 6.33 1.04
CA GLY A 32 10.49 7.61 1.17
C GLY A 32 10.08 8.28 -0.15
N ILE A 33 10.30 7.66 -1.31
CA ILE A 33 9.82 8.16 -2.61
C ILE A 33 8.87 7.13 -3.22
N VAL A 34 7.58 7.48 -3.31
CA VAL A 34 6.55 6.66 -3.93
C VAL A 34 6.78 6.62 -5.44
N ASP A 35 6.73 5.41 -5.98
CA ASP A 35 6.72 5.15 -7.41
C ASP A 35 5.27 5.12 -7.90
N SER A 36 4.92 6.02 -8.82
CA SER A 36 3.56 6.18 -9.32
C SER A 36 3.04 4.92 -10.04
N ALA A 37 3.90 4.23 -10.81
CA ALA A 37 3.50 3.02 -11.52
C ALA A 37 3.21 1.87 -10.53
N LYS A 38 4.04 1.73 -9.50
CA LYS A 38 3.80 0.74 -8.44
C LYS A 38 2.56 1.06 -7.62
N LEU A 39 2.34 2.34 -7.31
CA LEU A 39 1.12 2.75 -6.63
C LEU A 39 -0.10 2.36 -7.47
N GLU A 40 -0.13 2.74 -8.74
CA GLU A 40 -1.23 2.42 -9.65
C GLU A 40 -1.48 0.90 -9.75
N SER A 41 -0.43 0.11 -9.98
CA SER A 41 -0.54 -1.36 -10.00
C SER A 41 -1.05 -1.91 -8.67
N PHE A 42 -0.60 -1.37 -7.53
CA PHE A 42 -1.12 -1.78 -6.22
C PHE A 42 -2.62 -1.51 -6.09
N LEU A 43 -3.09 -0.33 -6.50
CA LEU A 43 -4.52 0.04 -6.45
C LEU A 43 -5.35 -0.91 -7.32
N GLN A 44 -4.92 -1.16 -8.55
CA GLN A 44 -5.61 -2.05 -9.49
C GLN A 44 -5.67 -3.50 -8.99
N ILE A 45 -4.55 -4.03 -8.49
CA ILE A 45 -4.50 -5.39 -7.95
C ILE A 45 -5.33 -5.49 -6.67
N SER A 46 -5.26 -4.50 -5.78
CA SER A 46 -6.08 -4.46 -4.57
C SER A 46 -7.57 -4.46 -4.88
N GLN A 47 -8.00 -3.86 -5.98
CA GLN A 47 -9.40 -3.81 -6.38
C GLN A 47 -9.87 -5.12 -7.00
N SER A 48 -9.00 -5.78 -7.79
CA SER A 48 -9.33 -7.00 -8.52
C SER A 48 -9.16 -8.29 -7.69
N ASP A 49 -8.17 -8.32 -6.80
CA ASP A 49 -7.85 -9.49 -5.96
C ASP A 49 -7.36 -9.03 -4.57
N TYR A 50 -8.28 -8.41 -3.83
CA TYR A 50 -8.04 -7.95 -2.47
C TYR A 50 -7.50 -9.06 -1.54
N ASP A 51 -8.00 -10.28 -1.67
CA ASP A 51 -7.66 -11.39 -0.78
C ASP A 51 -6.21 -11.86 -0.97
N SER A 52 -5.74 -11.94 -2.22
CA SER A 52 -4.33 -12.24 -2.47
C SER A 52 -3.42 -11.12 -1.97
N VAL A 53 -3.76 -9.85 -2.21
CA VAL A 53 -2.96 -8.72 -1.68
C VAL A 53 -2.89 -8.78 -0.16
N ARG A 54 -4.02 -8.97 0.51
CA ARG A 54 -4.11 -9.11 1.96
C ARG A 54 -3.20 -10.22 2.48
N LYS A 55 -3.19 -11.39 1.83
CA LYS A 55 -2.32 -12.51 2.21
C LYS A 55 -0.84 -12.17 2.01
N THR A 56 -0.48 -11.56 0.89
CA THR A 56 0.91 -11.14 0.60
C THR A 56 1.42 -10.06 1.56
N LEU A 57 0.54 -9.18 2.05
CA LEU A 57 0.86 -8.22 3.11
C LEU A 57 1.01 -8.88 4.50
N GLY A 58 0.77 -10.18 4.63
CA GLY A 58 0.78 -10.89 5.91
C GLY A 58 -0.43 -10.60 6.78
N LEU A 59 -1.51 -10.05 6.20
CA LEU A 59 -2.71 -9.61 6.89
C LEU A 59 -3.86 -10.63 6.80
N SER A 60 -3.59 -11.93 6.63
CA SER A 60 -4.64 -12.95 6.39
C SER A 60 -5.80 -12.97 7.41
N LYS A 61 -5.58 -12.49 8.64
CA LYS A 61 -6.59 -12.41 9.71
C LYS A 61 -7.24 -11.03 9.87
N PHE A 62 -6.80 -10.03 9.10
CA PHE A 62 -7.20 -8.63 9.20
C PHE A 62 -7.60 -8.10 7.84
N ASN A 63 -8.63 -7.27 7.78
CA ASN A 63 -8.82 -6.40 6.63
C ASN A 63 -7.78 -5.29 6.63
N TYR A 64 -7.60 -4.62 5.49
CA TYR A 64 -6.69 -3.49 5.39
C TYR A 64 -7.28 -2.35 4.58
N ARG A 65 -6.80 -1.15 4.89
CA ARG A 65 -7.00 0.07 4.13
C ARG A 65 -5.67 0.77 3.96
N LEU A 66 -5.27 0.98 2.71
CA LEU A 66 -4.19 1.91 2.37
C LEU A 66 -4.83 3.25 2.04
N SER A 67 -4.34 4.33 2.64
CA SER A 67 -4.72 5.70 2.29
C SER A 67 -3.47 6.55 2.12
N ILE A 68 -3.37 7.24 0.99
CA ILE A 68 -2.38 8.26 0.71
C ILE A 68 -3.12 9.59 0.67
N ASN A 69 -2.74 10.49 1.56
CA ASN A 69 -3.33 11.82 1.63
C ASN A 69 -2.22 12.86 1.46
N ASP A 70 -2.57 14.03 0.95
CA ASP A 70 -1.68 15.19 0.99
C ASP A 70 -1.51 15.68 2.44
N LEU A 71 -0.72 16.74 2.64
CA LEU A 71 -0.53 17.32 3.97
C LEU A 71 -1.74 18.09 4.50
N ASN A 72 -2.71 18.43 3.65
CA ASN A 72 -3.98 19.05 4.04
C ASN A 72 -5.03 18.01 4.47
N GLY A 73 -4.75 16.73 4.26
CA GLY A 73 -5.65 15.62 4.54
C GLY A 73 -6.58 15.27 3.37
N GLU A 74 -6.42 15.88 2.20
CA GLU A 74 -7.12 15.49 0.99
C GLU A 74 -6.63 14.13 0.51
N SER A 75 -7.57 13.28 0.11
CA SER A 75 -7.23 11.92 -0.31
C SER A 75 -6.71 11.91 -1.74
N VAL A 76 -5.50 11.41 -1.91
CA VAL A 76 -4.82 11.25 -3.20
C VAL A 76 -5.10 9.85 -3.76
N ALA A 77 -5.01 8.82 -2.92
CA ALA A 77 -5.27 7.44 -3.31
C ALA A 77 -5.76 6.59 -2.13
N ILE A 78 -6.66 5.65 -2.40
CA ILE A 78 -7.18 4.68 -1.42
C ILE A 78 -7.20 3.30 -2.05
N ALA A 79 -6.78 2.29 -1.29
CA ALA A 79 -6.92 0.88 -1.62
C ALA A 79 -7.38 0.07 -0.40
N GLY A 80 -7.90 -1.12 -0.67
CA GLY A 80 -8.41 -2.03 0.34
C GLY A 80 -9.89 -1.82 0.68
N SER A 81 -10.27 -2.11 1.91
CA SER A 81 -11.65 -2.10 2.38
C SER A 81 -11.98 -0.82 3.17
N ASP A 82 -13.17 -0.26 2.91
CA ASP A 82 -13.74 0.84 3.69
C ASP A 82 -14.45 0.40 4.98
N ALA A 83 -14.51 -0.91 5.25
CA ALA A 83 -15.15 -1.43 6.45
C ALA A 83 -14.48 -0.87 7.71
N LYS A 84 -15.26 -0.62 8.76
CA LYS A 84 -14.76 -0.18 10.06
C LYS A 84 -14.64 -1.39 10.96
N GLY A 85 -13.43 -1.70 11.39
CA GLY A 85 -13.18 -2.72 12.41
C GLY A 85 -13.34 -2.18 13.82
N ILE A 86 -13.54 -3.08 14.79
CA ILE A 86 -13.58 -2.74 16.22
C ILE A 86 -12.15 -2.57 16.75
N PHE A 87 -11.22 -3.33 16.19
CA PHE A 87 -9.79 -3.26 16.49
C PHE A 87 -9.04 -2.87 15.22
N SER A 88 -8.24 -1.81 15.29
CA SER A 88 -7.36 -1.42 14.19
C SER A 88 -5.95 -1.05 14.65
N PHE A 89 -4.99 -1.33 13.78
CA PHE A 89 -3.61 -0.91 13.88
C PHE A 89 -3.28 -0.06 12.66
N LYS A 90 -2.81 1.16 12.90
CA LYS A 90 -2.45 2.08 11.83
C LYS A 90 -0.95 2.38 11.88
N ALA A 91 -0.29 2.23 10.74
CA ALA A 91 1.08 2.67 10.53
C ALA A 91 1.09 3.76 9.46
N SER A 92 1.65 4.91 9.80
CA SER A 92 1.77 6.05 8.88
C SER A 92 3.22 6.46 8.68
N ARG A 93 3.55 6.87 7.45
CA ARG A 93 4.88 7.36 7.06
C ARG A 93 4.72 8.53 6.09
N LEU A 94 5.63 9.50 6.21
CA LEU A 94 5.78 10.54 5.20
C LEU A 94 6.56 10.00 4.01
N ALA A 95 6.17 10.40 2.81
CA ALA A 95 6.87 10.09 1.57
C ALA A 95 6.68 11.22 0.55
N LEU A 96 7.42 11.16 -0.55
CA LEU A 96 7.25 12.03 -1.71
C LEU A 96 6.52 11.27 -2.81
N LEU A 97 5.47 11.87 -3.37
CA LEU A 97 4.80 11.42 -4.58
C LEU A 97 4.86 12.57 -5.58
N ASN A 98 5.46 12.37 -6.75
CA ASN A 98 5.66 13.43 -7.75
C ASN A 98 6.33 14.71 -7.17
N ASN A 99 7.29 14.54 -6.25
CA ASN A 99 7.98 15.61 -5.52
C ASN A 99 7.12 16.42 -4.53
N GLU A 100 5.89 15.96 -4.25
CA GLU A 100 5.02 16.52 -3.21
C GLU A 100 4.98 15.61 -1.99
N ALA A 101 4.94 16.20 -0.79
CA ALA A 101 4.89 15.44 0.45
C ALA A 101 3.48 14.86 0.67
N VAL A 102 3.43 13.56 0.94
CA VAL A 102 2.20 12.81 1.22
C VAL A 102 2.35 11.98 2.50
N LEU A 103 1.22 11.74 3.17
CA LEU A 103 1.11 10.82 4.29
C LEU A 103 0.55 9.48 3.81
N VAL A 104 1.40 8.46 3.76
CA VAL A 104 1.00 7.09 3.44
C VAL A 104 0.64 6.37 4.73
N SER A 105 -0.59 5.90 4.84
CA SER A 105 -1.10 5.16 5.98
C SER A 105 -1.63 3.80 5.58
N LEU A 106 -1.15 2.75 6.25
CA LEU A 106 -1.72 1.42 6.17
C LEU A 106 -2.42 1.13 7.50
N GLU A 107 -3.73 0.92 7.44
CA GLU A 107 -4.55 0.45 8.55
C GLU A 107 -4.88 -1.02 8.35
N ALA A 108 -4.69 -1.84 9.38
CA ALA A 108 -5.12 -3.23 9.44
C ALA A 108 -6.17 -3.36 10.54
N PHE A 109 -7.32 -3.97 10.26
CA PHE A 109 -8.46 -4.00 11.17
C PHE A 109 -9.25 -5.32 11.13
N LYS A 110 -10.03 -5.58 12.18
CA LYS A 110 -10.89 -6.78 12.27
C LYS A 110 -12.35 -6.40 12.50
#